data_AF-A0A1R3W8N9-F1
#
_entry.id   AF-A0A1R3W8N9-F1
#
_cell.length_a   1.000
_cell.length_b   1.000
_cell.length_c   1.000
_cell.angle_alpha   90.00
_cell.angle_beta   90.00
_cell.angle_gamma   90.00
#
_symmetry.space_group_name_H-M   'P 1'
#
loop_
_entity.id
_entity.type
_entity.pdbx_description
1 polymer ?
#
loop_
_entity_poly.entity_id
_entity_poly.type
_entity_poly.pdbx_seq_one_letter_code
_entity_poly.pdbx_strand_id
1 'polypeptide(L)'
;MKFNLQTQDGAARRGQLQFARGVVDTPAFMPVGTYGTVKGMTPEELQDLGAQIILGNTFHLMLRPGTEVIKAHGDLHDFMHWQGPILTDSGGFQVFSLQDLRKLTEEGAKFRSPVDGSPIMLTPELSMQVQRDLGSDIVMIFDECTPYPATHGEARESMQLSLRWAERSKTAHGDNPSALFGIVQGGMYEDLRRESLQGLTQIGFDGYAIGGLSVGEPEDERHLVLDALMPHMPAQAPRYLMGVGRPEDIVEAVRRGVDMFDCVIPTRNARNGFLYTSTGVMRIRNARFREDTAPIDKDCGCYTCRHYSRAYLKHLDRCNEILASRLATIHNLYYYQQLMREIRAAITEQRFEDWVKSFYAKRAQTPPSMP
;
A
#
# COMPACT_ATOMS: atom_id res chain seq x y z
N MET A 1 -5.38 -5.29 17.71
CA MET A 1 -4.28 -4.34 17.39
C MET A 1 -4.36 -3.14 18.32
N LYS A 2 -3.24 -2.55 18.73
CA LYS A 2 -3.23 -1.27 19.46
C LYS A 2 -2.34 -0.25 18.73
N PHE A 3 -2.90 0.91 18.40
CA PHE A 3 -2.14 2.03 17.86
C PHE A 3 -1.67 2.95 18.99
N ASN A 4 -0.39 3.30 18.97
CA ASN A 4 0.23 4.24 19.91
C ASN A 4 0.89 5.38 19.12
N LEU A 5 0.30 6.58 19.19
CA LEU A 5 0.91 7.78 18.65
C LEU A 5 2.01 8.26 19.62
N GLN A 6 3.26 8.28 19.16
CA GLN A 6 4.42 8.60 20.01
C GLN A 6 4.76 10.08 19.98
N THR A 7 4.80 10.67 18.78
CA THR A 7 5.08 12.11 18.59
C THR A 7 4.55 12.59 17.24
N GLN A 8 4.51 13.91 17.06
CA GLN A 8 4.14 14.58 15.81
C GLN A 8 5.10 15.73 15.55
N ASP A 9 5.31 16.05 14.27
CA ASP A 9 6.01 17.25 13.81
C ASP A 9 5.16 17.89 12.70
N GLY A 10 4.51 19.02 13.01
CA GLY A 10 3.37 19.50 12.24
C GLY A 10 2.25 18.45 12.18
N ALA A 11 1.75 18.15 10.97
CA ALA A 11 0.76 17.10 10.77
C ALA A 11 1.36 15.69 10.65
N ALA A 12 2.68 15.56 10.45
CA ALA A 12 3.35 14.27 10.30
C ALA A 12 3.38 13.52 11.64
N ARG A 13 3.12 12.20 11.59
CA ARG A 13 2.89 11.36 12.77
C ARG A 13 3.92 10.26 12.85
N ARG A 14 4.48 10.07 14.06
CA ARG A 14 5.29 8.91 14.42
C ARG A 14 4.51 8.07 15.42
N GLY A 15 4.17 6.85 15.05
CA GLY A 15 3.42 5.94 15.91
C GLY A 15 3.83 4.49 15.75
N GLN A 16 3.16 3.60 16.48
CA GLN A 16 3.39 2.15 16.44
C GLN A 16 2.08 1.40 16.45
N LEU A 17 1.97 0.38 15.60
CA LEU A 17 0.90 -0.61 15.64
C LEU A 17 1.42 -1.87 16.33
N GLN A 18 0.76 -2.30 17.39
CA GLN A 18 1.11 -3.50 18.14
C GLN A 18 0.15 -4.63 17.81
N PHE A 19 0.72 -5.76 17.37
CA PHE A 19 0.05 -7.02 17.07
C PHE A 19 0.65 -8.14 17.93
N ALA A 20 -0.04 -9.28 18.01
CA ALA A 20 0.54 -10.48 18.60
C ALA A 20 1.78 -10.97 17.82
N ARG A 21 1.79 -10.77 16.50
CA ARG A 21 2.86 -11.19 15.58
C ARG A 21 4.00 -10.17 15.40
N GLY A 22 3.94 -9.02 16.07
CA GLY A 22 5.02 -8.03 16.01
C GLY A 22 4.56 -6.58 16.11
N VAL A 23 5.51 -5.67 15.90
CA VAL A 23 5.31 -4.23 15.95
C VAL A 23 5.61 -3.62 14.60
N VAL A 24 4.75 -2.69 14.16
CA VAL A 24 4.94 -1.91 12.94
C VAL A 24 5.11 -0.44 13.30
N ASP A 25 6.23 0.14 12.91
CA ASP A 25 6.53 1.56 13.08
C ASP A 25 5.91 2.38 11.94
N THR A 26 5.15 3.44 12.28
CA THR A 26 4.57 4.38 11.32
C THR A 26 5.36 5.70 11.26
N PRO A 27 5.53 6.33 10.07
CA PRO A 27 4.97 5.91 8.78
C PRO A 27 5.56 4.60 8.23
N ALA A 28 4.71 3.75 7.65
CA ALA A 28 5.03 2.39 7.22
C ALA A 28 4.77 2.19 5.72
N PHE A 29 5.67 1.48 5.05
CA PHE A 29 5.50 1.04 3.66
C PHE A 29 5.42 -0.49 3.60
N MET A 30 4.31 -1.01 3.06
CA MET A 30 4.00 -2.42 2.95
C MET A 30 4.39 -2.97 1.57
N PRO A 31 5.40 -3.86 1.47
CA PRO A 31 5.65 -4.61 0.24
C PRO A 31 4.43 -5.47 -0.14
N VAL A 32 4.04 -5.44 -1.41
CA VAL A 32 2.83 -6.12 -1.91
C VAL A 32 3.14 -7.54 -2.38
N GLY A 33 2.49 -8.52 -1.76
CA GLY A 33 2.51 -9.94 -2.07
C GLY A 33 1.24 -10.42 -2.79
N THR A 34 1.28 -10.43 -4.13
CA THR A 34 0.09 -10.71 -4.96
C THR A 34 -0.42 -12.15 -4.86
N TYR A 35 0.47 -13.15 -4.76
CA TYR A 35 0.10 -14.57 -4.75
C TYR A 35 0.75 -15.29 -3.56
N GLY A 36 0.72 -14.66 -2.38
CA GLY A 36 1.41 -15.19 -1.20
C GLY A 36 2.94 -15.08 -1.31
N THR A 37 3.43 -14.12 -2.11
CA THR A 37 4.86 -13.83 -2.23
C THR A 37 5.07 -12.41 -2.75
N VAL A 38 5.98 -11.67 -2.12
CA VAL A 38 6.52 -10.43 -2.68
C VAL A 38 7.47 -10.84 -3.81
N LYS A 39 7.10 -10.48 -5.04
CA LYS A 39 7.75 -11.01 -6.25
C LYS A 39 9.27 -10.84 -6.21
N GLY A 40 9.99 -11.97 -6.22
CA GLY A 40 11.46 -11.99 -6.27
C GLY A 40 12.14 -11.96 -4.92
N MET A 41 11.40 -12.06 -3.82
CA MET A 41 11.90 -11.96 -2.45
C MET A 41 11.47 -13.18 -1.63
N THR A 42 12.38 -13.66 -0.79
CA THR A 42 12.06 -14.56 0.34
C THR A 42 11.59 -13.75 1.55
N PRO A 43 10.81 -14.33 2.48
CA PRO A 43 10.45 -13.68 3.74
C PRO A 43 11.65 -13.18 4.56
N GLU A 44 12.74 -13.95 4.59
CA GLU A 44 13.97 -13.61 5.30
C GLU A 44 14.62 -12.35 4.69
N GLU A 45 14.70 -12.28 3.35
CA GLU A 45 15.20 -11.08 2.67
C GLU A 45 14.32 -9.85 2.94
N LEU A 46 13.00 -10.02 3.14
CA LEU A 46 12.08 -8.93 3.52
C LEU A 46 12.30 -8.46 4.95
N GLN A 47 12.56 -9.38 5.89
CA GLN A 47 12.90 -9.05 7.27
C GLN A 47 14.24 -8.29 7.33
N ASP A 48 15.26 -8.79 6.62
CA ASP A 48 16.61 -8.20 6.59
C ASP A 48 16.62 -6.76 6.06
N LEU A 49 15.76 -6.42 5.08
CA LEU A 49 15.63 -5.04 4.58
C LEU A 49 14.82 -4.13 5.52
N GLY A 50 14.17 -4.69 6.53
CA GLY A 50 13.43 -3.99 7.58
C GLY A 50 11.93 -3.82 7.31
N ALA A 51 11.32 -4.66 6.48
CA ALA A 51 9.86 -4.68 6.37
C ALA A 51 9.27 -5.26 7.66
N GLN A 52 8.28 -4.58 8.23
CA GLN A 52 7.61 -5.00 9.47
C GLN A 52 6.20 -5.54 9.22
N ILE A 53 5.66 -5.32 8.01
CA ILE A 53 4.33 -5.72 7.57
C ILE A 53 4.34 -5.83 6.06
N ILE A 54 3.53 -6.74 5.51
CA ILE A 54 3.30 -6.89 4.07
C ILE A 54 1.81 -6.80 3.75
N LEU A 55 1.50 -6.55 2.47
CA LEU A 55 0.14 -6.61 1.97
C LEU A 55 -0.10 -7.90 1.17
N GLY A 56 -1.06 -8.71 1.58
CA GLY A 56 -1.57 -9.86 0.83
C GLY A 56 -2.76 -9.47 -0.06
N ASN A 57 -2.82 -10.01 -1.28
CA ASN A 57 -3.94 -9.73 -2.18
C ASN A 57 -5.01 -10.82 -2.10
N THR A 58 -6.17 -10.49 -1.52
CA THR A 58 -7.27 -11.42 -1.29
C THR A 58 -7.85 -11.95 -2.59
N PHE A 59 -8.05 -11.06 -3.56
CA PHE A 59 -8.63 -11.42 -4.86
C PHE A 59 -7.83 -12.52 -5.57
N HIS A 60 -6.51 -12.42 -5.55
CA HIS A 60 -5.67 -13.43 -6.20
C HIS A 60 -5.57 -14.72 -5.39
N LEU A 61 -5.44 -14.63 -4.07
CA LEU A 61 -5.28 -15.78 -3.18
C LEU A 61 -6.54 -16.65 -3.11
N MET A 62 -7.74 -16.04 -3.13
CA MET A 62 -9.00 -16.77 -3.12
C MET A 62 -9.22 -17.58 -4.41
N LEU A 63 -8.62 -17.13 -5.53
CA LEU A 63 -8.74 -17.80 -6.83
C LEU A 63 -7.63 -18.82 -7.05
N ARG A 64 -6.43 -18.51 -6.58
CA ARG A 64 -5.27 -19.37 -6.72
C ARG A 64 -4.28 -19.10 -5.57
N PRO A 65 -4.04 -20.07 -4.69
CA PRO A 65 -4.47 -21.47 -4.77
C PRO A 65 -5.89 -21.74 -4.25
N GLY A 66 -6.60 -20.74 -3.73
CA GLY A 66 -7.83 -20.90 -2.97
C GLY A 66 -7.55 -21.01 -1.47
N THR A 67 -8.49 -20.54 -0.64
CA THR A 67 -8.32 -20.50 0.82
C THR A 67 -8.22 -21.89 1.44
N GLU A 68 -8.90 -22.89 0.89
CA GLU A 68 -8.82 -24.28 1.39
C GLU A 68 -7.41 -24.85 1.35
N VAL A 69 -6.64 -24.55 0.30
CA VAL A 69 -5.23 -24.98 0.19
C VAL A 69 -4.36 -24.28 1.25
N ILE A 70 -4.61 -22.99 1.47
CA ILE A 70 -3.88 -22.19 2.46
C ILE A 70 -4.20 -22.69 3.88
N LYS A 71 -5.48 -22.93 4.18
CA LYS A 71 -5.95 -23.48 5.45
C LYS A 71 -5.37 -24.85 5.78
N ALA A 72 -5.15 -25.68 4.76
CA ALA A 72 -4.50 -26.98 4.95
C ALA A 72 -3.06 -26.85 5.51
N HIS A 73 -2.45 -25.66 5.42
CA HIS A 73 -1.13 -25.34 5.95
C HIS A 73 -1.17 -24.46 7.21
N GLY A 74 -2.35 -24.19 7.77
CA GLY A 74 -2.55 -23.21 8.84
C GLY A 74 -3.25 -21.96 8.30
N ASP A 75 -2.50 -20.90 8.08
CA ASP A 75 -2.96 -19.66 7.46
C ASP A 75 -1.98 -19.14 6.40
N LEU A 76 -2.17 -17.91 5.92
CA LEU A 76 -1.27 -17.33 4.93
C LEU A 76 0.16 -17.17 5.46
N HIS A 77 0.34 -16.85 6.75
CA HIS A 77 1.64 -16.70 7.40
C HIS A 77 2.44 -17.99 7.32
N ASP A 78 1.81 -19.10 7.68
CA ASP A 78 2.42 -20.44 7.63
C ASP A 78 2.70 -20.86 6.18
N PHE A 79 1.74 -20.64 5.28
CA PHE A 79 1.86 -21.02 3.88
C PHE A 79 3.00 -20.31 3.15
N MET A 80 3.24 -19.02 3.44
CA MET A 80 4.29 -18.22 2.80
C MET A 80 5.56 -18.05 3.63
N HIS A 81 5.62 -18.65 4.82
CA HIS A 81 6.72 -18.51 5.78
C HIS A 81 7.00 -17.05 6.21
N TRP A 82 5.96 -16.23 6.34
CA TRP A 82 6.06 -14.85 6.86
C TRP A 82 5.43 -14.75 8.24
N GLN A 83 6.25 -14.53 9.27
CA GLN A 83 5.80 -14.53 10.67
C GLN A 83 5.46 -13.14 11.23
N GLY A 84 5.58 -12.08 10.41
CA GLY A 84 5.19 -10.72 10.79
C GLY A 84 3.72 -10.43 10.46
N PRO A 85 3.22 -9.23 10.83
CA PRO A 85 1.88 -8.79 10.45
C PRO A 85 1.60 -8.83 8.93
N ILE A 86 0.36 -9.16 8.56
CA ILE A 86 -0.17 -9.09 7.20
C ILE A 86 -1.42 -8.20 7.19
N LEU A 87 -1.48 -7.24 6.26
CA LEU A 87 -2.71 -6.60 5.85
C LEU A 87 -3.23 -7.29 4.59
N THR A 88 -4.52 -7.61 4.51
CA THR A 88 -5.14 -8.05 3.25
C THR A 88 -6.05 -6.99 2.68
N ASP A 89 -5.95 -6.74 1.37
CA ASP A 89 -6.97 -5.94 0.67
C ASP A 89 -8.30 -6.71 0.58
N SER A 90 -9.39 -6.01 0.25
CA SER A 90 -10.73 -6.62 0.20
C SER A 90 -11.04 -7.31 -1.13
N GLY A 91 -10.21 -7.08 -2.15
CA GLY A 91 -10.47 -7.45 -3.54
C GLY A 91 -11.27 -6.41 -4.35
N GLY A 92 -11.79 -5.35 -3.71
CA GLY A 92 -12.64 -4.33 -4.35
C GLY A 92 -11.95 -3.63 -5.52
N PHE A 93 -10.68 -3.25 -5.36
CA PHE A 93 -9.91 -2.60 -6.43
C PHE A 93 -9.62 -3.54 -7.63
N GLN A 94 -9.38 -4.82 -7.41
CA GLN A 94 -9.13 -5.77 -8.49
C GLN A 94 -10.40 -5.98 -9.30
N VAL A 95 -11.54 -6.08 -8.63
CA VAL A 95 -12.84 -6.04 -9.29
C VAL A 95 -13.03 -4.72 -10.04
N PHE A 96 -12.62 -3.59 -9.45
CA PHE A 96 -12.58 -2.29 -10.13
C PHE A 96 -11.74 -2.29 -11.42
N SER A 97 -10.61 -2.98 -11.44
CA SER A 97 -9.74 -3.07 -12.61
C SER A 97 -10.27 -3.94 -13.75
N LEU A 98 -11.29 -4.77 -13.49
CA LEU A 98 -11.94 -5.66 -14.46
C LEU A 98 -13.15 -5.03 -15.16
N GLN A 99 -13.20 -3.69 -15.29
CA GLN A 99 -14.35 -2.85 -15.69
C GLN A 99 -15.39 -3.53 -16.60
N ASP A 100 -15.01 -3.96 -17.80
CA ASP A 100 -15.95 -4.51 -18.80
C ASP A 100 -16.55 -5.87 -18.44
N LEU A 101 -15.97 -6.56 -17.45
CA LEU A 101 -16.30 -7.93 -17.08
C LEU A 101 -17.04 -8.04 -15.73
N ARG A 102 -17.35 -6.90 -15.09
CA ARG A 102 -18.06 -6.88 -13.81
C ARG A 102 -19.47 -6.31 -13.89
N LYS A 103 -20.34 -6.78 -12.99
CA LYS A 103 -21.64 -6.19 -12.69
C LYS A 103 -21.74 -5.94 -11.18
N LEU A 104 -21.86 -4.67 -10.82
CA LEU A 104 -22.09 -4.24 -9.44
C LEU A 104 -23.59 -4.25 -9.13
N THR A 105 -23.93 -4.70 -7.92
CA THR A 105 -25.29 -4.72 -7.37
C THR A 105 -25.21 -4.49 -5.87
N GLU A 106 -26.32 -4.16 -5.20
CA GLU A 106 -26.35 -4.04 -3.74
C GLU A 106 -25.76 -5.28 -3.02
N GLU A 107 -25.96 -6.49 -3.55
CA GLU A 107 -25.45 -7.74 -2.97
C GLU A 107 -23.92 -7.80 -2.94
N GLY A 108 -23.24 -7.25 -3.95
CA GLY A 108 -21.82 -7.43 -4.21
C GLY A 108 -21.48 -7.28 -5.69
N ALA A 109 -20.30 -7.78 -6.07
CA ALA A 109 -19.78 -7.69 -7.42
C ALA A 109 -19.71 -9.05 -8.12
N LYS A 110 -20.41 -9.18 -9.25
CA LYS A 110 -20.36 -10.37 -10.12
C LYS A 110 -19.30 -10.17 -11.19
N PHE A 111 -18.41 -11.13 -11.39
CA PHE A 111 -17.41 -11.10 -12.46
C PHE A 111 -17.02 -12.54 -12.87
N ARG A 112 -16.20 -12.67 -13.91
CA ARG A 112 -15.60 -13.96 -14.29
C ARG A 112 -14.17 -14.07 -13.77
N SER A 113 -13.85 -15.24 -13.21
CA SER A 113 -12.50 -15.61 -12.80
C SER A 113 -11.51 -15.40 -13.94
N PRO A 114 -10.44 -14.62 -13.76
CA PRO A 114 -9.36 -14.54 -14.74
C PRO A 114 -8.51 -15.83 -14.81
N VAL A 115 -8.75 -16.80 -13.93
CA VAL A 115 -8.01 -18.07 -13.90
C VAL A 115 -8.66 -19.11 -14.81
N ASP A 116 -9.98 -19.27 -14.75
CA ASP A 116 -10.72 -20.34 -15.43
C ASP A 116 -12.04 -19.90 -16.07
N GLY A 117 -12.40 -18.62 -15.97
CA GLY A 117 -13.62 -18.05 -16.54
C GLY A 117 -14.91 -18.36 -15.78
N SER A 118 -14.84 -19.06 -14.64
CA SER A 118 -15.98 -19.37 -13.78
C SER A 118 -16.65 -18.09 -13.24
N PRO A 119 -17.99 -18.05 -13.09
CA PRO A 119 -18.68 -16.90 -12.50
C PRO A 119 -18.42 -16.83 -11.00
N ILE A 120 -18.10 -15.65 -10.49
CA ILE A 120 -17.87 -15.38 -9.07
C ILE A 120 -18.77 -14.24 -8.62
N MET A 121 -19.33 -14.38 -7.43
CA MET A 121 -19.96 -13.29 -6.69
C MET A 121 -19.10 -12.97 -5.46
N LEU A 122 -18.50 -11.78 -5.45
CA LEU A 122 -17.77 -11.28 -4.28
C LEU A 122 -18.66 -10.31 -3.50
N THR A 123 -19.05 -10.70 -2.30
CA THR A 123 -19.85 -9.89 -1.36
C THR A 123 -18.99 -9.42 -0.19
N PRO A 124 -19.43 -8.41 0.59
CA PRO A 124 -18.85 -8.07 1.88
C PRO A 124 -18.59 -9.29 2.78
N GLU A 125 -19.57 -10.17 2.91
CA GLU A 125 -19.49 -11.35 3.78
C GLU A 125 -18.44 -12.34 3.29
N LEU A 126 -18.41 -12.61 1.97
CA LEU A 126 -17.40 -13.49 1.39
C LEU A 126 -15.99 -12.90 1.52
N SER A 127 -15.83 -11.59 1.31
CA SER A 127 -14.54 -10.91 1.50
C SER A 127 -14.04 -11.04 2.95
N MET A 128 -14.92 -10.86 3.94
CA MET A 128 -14.57 -11.05 5.35
C MET A 128 -14.21 -12.50 5.66
N GLN A 129 -14.96 -13.47 5.11
CA GLN A 129 -14.67 -14.89 5.30
C GLN A 129 -13.32 -15.28 4.70
N VAL A 130 -13.02 -14.85 3.48
CA VAL A 130 -11.73 -15.13 2.82
C VAL A 130 -10.59 -14.52 3.62
N GLN A 131 -10.70 -13.27 4.06
CA GLN A 131 -9.64 -12.64 4.85
C GLN A 131 -9.44 -13.30 6.23
N ARG A 132 -10.52 -13.80 6.85
CA ARG A 132 -10.44 -14.63 8.06
C ARG A 132 -9.71 -15.95 7.80
N ASP A 133 -10.03 -16.62 6.70
CA ASP A 133 -9.39 -17.88 6.29
C ASP A 133 -7.90 -17.69 5.92
N LEU A 134 -7.51 -16.49 5.46
CA LEU A 134 -6.12 -16.13 5.22
C LEU A 134 -5.35 -15.78 6.51
N GLY A 135 -6.04 -15.57 7.64
CA GLY A 135 -5.40 -15.27 8.93
C GLY A 135 -4.80 -13.87 9.06
N SER A 136 -5.24 -12.91 8.24
CA SER A 136 -4.68 -11.55 8.20
C SER A 136 -4.76 -10.82 9.54
N ASP A 137 -3.78 -9.98 9.88
CA ASP A 137 -3.75 -9.16 11.10
C ASP A 137 -4.54 -7.85 10.95
N ILE A 138 -4.59 -7.29 9.74
CA ILE A 138 -5.47 -6.19 9.35
C ILE A 138 -6.34 -6.64 8.17
N VAL A 139 -7.65 -6.53 8.37
CA VAL A 139 -8.69 -6.83 7.39
C VAL A 139 -9.23 -5.50 6.84
N MET A 140 -9.38 -5.41 5.52
CA MET A 140 -10.00 -4.26 4.87
C MET A 140 -11.46 -4.56 4.55
N ILE A 141 -12.39 -3.65 4.87
CA ILE A 141 -13.80 -3.80 4.46
C ILE A 141 -13.91 -3.94 2.94
N PHE A 142 -14.96 -4.62 2.48
CA PHE A 142 -15.29 -4.61 1.05
C PHE A 142 -15.93 -3.27 0.68
N ASP A 143 -15.43 -2.65 -0.38
CA ASP A 143 -15.82 -1.32 -0.82
C ASP A 143 -16.01 -1.26 -2.34
N GLU A 144 -16.66 -0.19 -2.79
CA GLU A 144 -16.72 0.16 -4.21
C GLU A 144 -15.76 1.31 -4.48
N CYS A 145 -14.72 1.05 -5.28
CA CYS A 145 -13.80 2.09 -5.71
C CYS A 145 -14.49 3.02 -6.73
N THR A 146 -14.71 4.28 -6.33
CA THR A 146 -15.25 5.32 -7.23
C THR A 146 -14.28 5.55 -8.40
N PRO A 147 -14.74 5.55 -9.67
CA PRO A 147 -13.89 5.83 -10.82
C PRO A 147 -13.41 7.29 -10.86
N TYR A 148 -12.38 7.55 -11.67
CA TYR A 148 -11.95 8.90 -12.04
C TYR A 148 -11.84 9.05 -13.57
N PRO A 149 -12.38 10.13 -14.17
CA PRO A 149 -13.26 11.11 -13.54
C PRO A 149 -14.65 10.52 -13.22
N ALA A 150 -15.34 11.09 -12.25
CA ALA A 150 -16.74 10.77 -11.92
C ALA A 150 -17.47 12.07 -11.59
N THR A 151 -18.74 12.15 -11.94
CA THR A 151 -19.61 13.25 -11.50
C THR A 151 -19.88 13.18 -10.00
N HIS A 152 -20.32 14.28 -9.41
CA HIS A 152 -20.71 14.32 -7.99
C HIS A 152 -21.80 13.28 -7.66
N GLY A 153 -22.78 13.11 -8.55
CA GLY A 153 -23.84 12.11 -8.40
C GLY A 153 -23.30 10.68 -8.39
N GLU A 154 -22.48 10.30 -9.38
CA GLU A 154 -21.87 8.96 -9.46
C GLU A 154 -20.96 8.68 -8.25
N ALA A 155 -20.17 9.68 -7.84
CA ALA A 155 -19.32 9.56 -6.66
C ALA A 155 -20.13 9.40 -5.37
N ARG A 156 -21.26 10.09 -5.24
CA ARG A 156 -22.17 9.95 -4.09
C ARG A 156 -22.79 8.56 -4.04
N GLU A 157 -23.33 8.07 -5.16
CA GLU A 157 -23.94 6.75 -5.24
C GLU A 157 -22.93 5.65 -4.86
N SER A 158 -21.72 5.72 -5.41
CA SER A 158 -20.64 4.78 -5.14
C SER A 158 -20.18 4.81 -3.68
N MET A 159 -20.03 6.01 -3.11
CA MET A 159 -19.67 6.20 -1.71
C MET A 159 -20.75 5.66 -0.77
N GLN A 160 -22.03 5.89 -1.07
CA GLN A 160 -23.14 5.39 -0.27
C GLN A 160 -23.28 3.86 -0.33
N LEU A 161 -23.03 3.24 -1.50
CA LEU A 161 -22.94 1.78 -1.59
C LEU A 161 -21.80 1.24 -0.71
N SER A 162 -20.63 1.89 -0.77
CA SER A 162 -19.48 1.53 0.07
C SER A 162 -19.79 1.63 1.56
N LEU A 163 -20.56 2.63 2.02
CA LEU A 163 -20.99 2.73 3.42
C LEU A 163 -21.90 1.56 3.85
N ARG A 164 -22.86 1.16 3.00
CA ARG A 164 -23.72 -0.01 3.29
C ARG A 164 -22.90 -1.31 3.31
N TRP A 165 -21.93 -1.44 2.41
CA TRP A 165 -20.99 -2.56 2.42
C TRP A 165 -20.03 -2.54 3.61
N ALA A 166 -19.66 -1.37 4.12
CA ALA A 166 -18.87 -1.22 5.33
C ALA A 166 -19.61 -1.77 6.56
N GLU A 167 -20.91 -1.46 6.70
CA GLU A 167 -21.75 -1.98 7.79
C GLU A 167 -21.92 -3.50 7.70
N ARG A 168 -22.15 -4.04 6.50
CA ARG A 168 -22.19 -5.49 6.25
C ARG A 168 -20.85 -6.16 6.55
N SER A 169 -19.74 -5.56 6.13
CA SER A 169 -18.39 -6.05 6.43
C SER A 169 -18.14 -6.06 7.94
N LYS A 170 -18.52 -5.00 8.66
CA LYS A 170 -18.40 -4.94 10.13
C LYS A 170 -19.19 -6.04 10.81
N THR A 171 -20.41 -6.30 10.36
CA THR A 171 -21.26 -7.37 10.87
C THR A 171 -20.65 -8.74 10.60
N ALA A 172 -20.18 -9.00 9.37
CA ALA A 172 -19.57 -10.26 8.98
C ALA A 172 -18.19 -10.51 9.62
N HIS A 173 -17.45 -9.45 9.94
CA HIS A 173 -16.19 -9.55 10.69
C HIS A 173 -16.42 -10.17 12.07
N GLY A 174 -17.52 -9.80 12.74
CA GLY A 174 -18.01 -10.46 13.95
C GLY A 174 -16.97 -10.52 15.06
N ASP A 175 -16.65 -11.74 15.49
CA ASP A 175 -15.70 -12.07 16.57
C ASP A 175 -14.24 -12.21 16.12
N ASN A 176 -13.92 -11.88 14.86
CA ASN A 176 -12.55 -11.99 14.35
C ASN A 176 -11.61 -11.07 15.15
N PRO A 177 -10.53 -11.60 15.77
CA PRO A 177 -9.62 -10.80 16.60
C PRO A 177 -8.74 -9.83 15.79
N SER A 178 -8.68 -9.97 14.48
CA SER A 178 -7.93 -9.09 13.59
C SER A 178 -8.51 -7.69 13.55
N ALA A 179 -7.65 -6.69 13.30
CA ALA A 179 -8.10 -5.32 13.14
C ALA A 179 -8.94 -5.17 11.87
N LEU A 180 -10.00 -4.36 11.91
CA LEU A 180 -10.82 -4.05 10.74
C LEU A 180 -10.71 -2.57 10.40
N PHE A 181 -10.30 -2.27 9.16
CA PHE A 181 -10.16 -0.91 8.66
C PHE A 181 -11.31 -0.53 7.73
N GLY A 182 -11.90 0.64 7.96
CA GLY A 182 -12.86 1.26 7.05
C GLY A 182 -12.14 1.95 5.88
N ILE A 183 -12.82 2.14 4.74
CA ILE A 183 -12.26 2.79 3.55
C ILE A 183 -13.09 4.01 3.19
N VAL A 184 -12.51 5.21 3.37
CA VAL A 184 -13.13 6.48 2.98
C VAL A 184 -13.15 6.58 1.47
N GLN A 185 -14.34 6.75 0.89
CA GLN A 185 -14.61 6.99 -0.53
C GLN A 185 -15.18 8.40 -0.75
N GLY A 186 -15.55 8.74 -1.99
CA GLY A 186 -16.15 10.05 -2.32
C GLY A 186 -15.47 10.82 -3.46
N GLY A 187 -14.58 10.18 -4.22
CA GLY A 187 -13.89 10.81 -5.36
C GLY A 187 -13.06 12.04 -4.97
N MET A 188 -13.11 13.08 -5.79
CA MET A 188 -12.41 14.36 -5.55
C MET A 188 -13.28 15.41 -4.84
N TYR A 189 -14.39 14.98 -4.23
CA TYR A 189 -15.37 15.87 -3.62
C TYR A 189 -15.25 15.89 -2.10
N GLU A 190 -14.88 17.05 -1.54
CA GLU A 190 -14.67 17.23 -0.11
C GLU A 190 -15.90 16.87 0.73
N ASP A 191 -17.09 17.29 0.32
CA ASP A 191 -18.34 17.04 1.04
C ASP A 191 -18.63 15.53 1.15
N LEU A 192 -18.42 14.78 0.06
CA LEU A 192 -18.60 13.33 0.05
C LEU A 192 -17.55 12.59 0.87
N ARG A 193 -16.30 13.06 0.87
CA ARG A 193 -15.22 12.51 1.72
C ARG A 193 -15.55 12.68 3.20
N ARG A 194 -16.11 13.83 3.58
CA ARG A 194 -16.58 14.11 4.95
C ARG A 194 -17.76 13.23 5.34
N GLU A 195 -18.75 13.09 4.47
CA GLU A 195 -19.91 12.20 4.68
C GLU A 195 -19.45 10.75 4.87
N SER A 196 -18.55 10.27 4.01
CA SER A 196 -17.98 8.92 4.10
C SER A 196 -17.24 8.69 5.41
N LEU A 197 -16.35 9.60 5.81
CA LEU A 197 -15.63 9.49 7.07
C LEU A 197 -16.57 9.51 8.28
N GLN A 198 -17.60 10.37 8.26
CA GLN A 198 -18.59 10.43 9.33
C GLN A 198 -19.36 9.11 9.45
N GLY A 199 -19.80 8.52 8.33
CA GLY A 199 -20.48 7.22 8.35
C GLY A 199 -19.58 6.11 8.89
N LEU A 200 -18.32 6.05 8.44
CA LEU A 200 -17.37 5.03 8.91
C LEU A 200 -17.03 5.18 10.39
N THR A 201 -16.87 6.40 10.88
CA THR A 201 -16.59 6.66 12.31
C THR A 201 -17.77 6.33 13.21
N GLN A 202 -19.01 6.48 12.73
CA GLN A 202 -20.22 6.03 13.43
C GLN A 202 -20.30 4.49 13.52
N ILE A 203 -19.91 3.78 12.47
CA ILE A 203 -19.82 2.31 12.48
C ILE A 203 -18.70 1.82 13.42
N GLY A 204 -17.57 2.51 13.42
CA GLY A 204 -16.43 2.25 14.30
C GLY A 204 -15.46 1.19 13.76
N PHE A 205 -14.26 1.64 13.40
CA PHE A 205 -13.17 0.80 12.89
C PHE A 205 -11.87 1.03 13.66
N ASP A 206 -10.95 0.07 13.57
CA ASP A 206 -9.64 0.13 14.22
C ASP A 206 -8.65 1.05 13.50
N GLY A 207 -8.93 1.35 12.23
CA GLY A 207 -8.16 2.24 11.37
C GLY A 207 -8.99 2.70 10.17
N TYR A 208 -8.51 3.75 9.51
CA TYR A 208 -9.23 4.37 8.40
C TYR A 208 -8.31 4.52 7.20
N ALA A 209 -8.65 3.82 6.13
CA ALA A 209 -8.00 3.94 4.85
C ALA A 209 -8.65 5.01 3.97
N ILE A 210 -7.89 5.50 3.01
CA ILE A 210 -8.30 6.50 2.02
C ILE A 210 -8.24 5.79 0.67
N GLY A 211 -9.42 5.42 0.17
CA GLY A 211 -9.59 4.71 -1.11
C GLY A 211 -9.93 5.66 -2.25
N GLY A 212 -9.95 5.14 -3.48
CA GLY A 212 -10.35 5.91 -4.67
C GLY A 212 -9.42 7.08 -5.00
N LEU A 213 -8.16 7.00 -4.57
CA LEU A 213 -7.06 7.88 -4.97
C LEU A 213 -5.98 7.04 -5.69
N SER A 214 -5.13 7.69 -6.47
CA SER A 214 -4.19 7.08 -7.42
C SER A 214 -4.85 6.19 -8.47
N VAL A 215 -6.03 6.59 -8.91
CA VAL A 215 -6.84 5.92 -9.95
C VAL A 215 -6.79 6.64 -11.30
N GLY A 216 -6.04 7.73 -11.38
CA GLY A 216 -5.81 8.50 -12.62
C GLY A 216 -5.84 10.01 -12.43
N GLU A 217 -6.14 10.48 -11.21
CA GLU A 217 -6.25 11.89 -10.88
C GLU A 217 -4.90 12.61 -10.87
N PRO A 218 -4.88 13.91 -11.19
CA PRO A 218 -3.73 14.77 -10.97
C PRO A 218 -3.27 14.80 -9.52
N GLU A 219 -1.97 15.03 -9.33
CA GLU A 219 -1.33 15.06 -8.01
C GLU A 219 -1.89 16.19 -7.11
N ASP A 220 -2.19 17.35 -7.69
CA ASP A 220 -2.80 18.50 -7.01
C ASP A 220 -4.23 18.21 -6.54
N GLU A 221 -5.06 17.56 -7.36
CA GLU A 221 -6.40 17.13 -6.93
C GLU A 221 -6.34 16.14 -5.76
N ARG A 222 -5.41 15.17 -5.81
CA ARG A 222 -5.18 14.25 -4.69
C ARG A 222 -4.76 14.99 -3.43
N HIS A 223 -3.86 15.97 -3.54
CA HIS A 223 -3.40 16.77 -2.39
C HIS A 223 -4.55 17.57 -1.77
N LEU A 224 -5.42 18.18 -2.58
CA LEU A 224 -6.62 18.88 -2.10
C LEU A 224 -7.56 17.96 -1.31
N VAL A 225 -7.77 16.72 -1.78
CA VAL A 225 -8.57 15.73 -1.03
C VAL A 225 -7.94 15.42 0.32
N LEU A 226 -6.62 15.21 0.37
CA LEU A 226 -5.92 14.93 1.62
C LEU A 226 -5.97 16.14 2.57
N ASP A 227 -5.71 17.35 2.06
CA ASP A 227 -5.74 18.60 2.84
C ASP A 227 -7.12 18.83 3.48
N ALA A 228 -8.20 18.53 2.75
CA ALA A 228 -9.56 18.65 3.25
C ALA A 228 -9.96 17.57 4.27
N LEU A 229 -9.49 16.33 4.07
CA LEU A 229 -9.89 15.15 4.86
C LEU A 229 -9.09 14.99 6.15
N MET A 230 -7.76 15.17 6.10
CA MET A 230 -6.85 14.81 7.19
C MET A 230 -7.14 15.50 8.54
N PRO A 231 -7.59 16.77 8.60
CA PRO A 231 -7.96 17.41 9.87
C PRO A 231 -9.14 16.74 10.59
N HIS A 232 -9.96 15.95 9.88
CA HIS A 232 -11.17 15.32 10.40
C HIS A 232 -10.95 13.85 10.77
N MET A 233 -9.83 13.26 10.33
CA MET A 233 -9.49 11.86 10.58
C MET A 233 -9.19 11.63 12.08
N PRO A 234 -9.75 10.58 12.71
CA PRO A 234 -9.53 10.29 14.13
C PRO A 234 -8.05 10.21 14.51
N ALA A 235 -7.62 11.01 15.49
CA ALA A 235 -6.23 11.14 15.90
C ALA A 235 -5.67 9.90 16.63
N GLN A 236 -6.55 9.05 17.15
CA GLN A 236 -6.24 7.81 17.84
C GLN A 236 -6.25 6.58 16.92
N ALA A 237 -6.49 6.77 15.62
CA ALA A 237 -6.49 5.71 14.63
C ALA A 237 -5.37 5.90 13.60
N PRO A 238 -4.81 4.81 13.05
CA PRO A 238 -3.92 4.87 11.91
C PRO A 238 -4.67 5.28 10.64
N ARG A 239 -3.97 6.01 9.77
CA ARG A 239 -4.46 6.51 8.48
C ARG A 239 -3.70 5.84 7.36
N TYR A 240 -4.40 5.10 6.50
CA TYR A 240 -3.79 4.30 5.44
C TYR A 240 -4.14 4.83 4.05
N LEU A 241 -3.15 5.33 3.30
CA LEU A 241 -3.37 5.75 1.92
C LEU A 241 -3.09 4.58 0.96
N MET A 242 -4.15 4.10 0.31
CA MET A 242 -4.12 2.87 -0.49
C MET A 242 -3.50 3.13 -1.87
N GLY A 243 -2.58 2.26 -2.30
CA GLY A 243 -2.06 2.22 -3.67
C GLY A 243 -1.11 3.35 -4.08
N VAL A 244 -0.82 4.30 -3.20
CA VAL A 244 0.12 5.40 -3.44
C VAL A 244 1.56 4.94 -3.21
N GLY A 245 2.46 5.28 -4.13
CA GLY A 245 3.79 4.68 -4.06
C GLY A 245 4.95 5.39 -4.72
N ARG A 246 4.87 6.60 -5.29
CA ARG A 246 6.12 7.31 -5.62
C ARG A 246 6.73 7.87 -4.33
N PRO A 247 8.07 7.98 -4.22
CA PRO A 247 8.70 8.52 -3.02
C PRO A 247 8.18 9.91 -2.65
N GLU A 248 7.98 10.76 -3.65
CA GLU A 248 7.44 12.12 -3.50
C GLU A 248 6.00 12.09 -2.98
N ASP A 249 5.14 11.22 -3.54
CA ASP A 249 3.74 11.08 -3.09
C ASP A 249 3.66 10.63 -1.63
N ILE A 250 4.55 9.72 -1.21
CA ILE A 250 4.60 9.26 0.18
C ILE A 250 5.03 10.40 1.11
N VAL A 251 6.08 11.15 0.74
CA VAL A 251 6.55 12.29 1.53
C VAL A 251 5.43 13.32 1.71
N GLU A 252 4.74 13.69 0.63
CA GLU A 252 3.65 14.66 0.68
C GLU A 252 2.42 14.17 1.46
N ALA A 253 2.11 12.88 1.40
CA ALA A 253 1.05 12.28 2.21
C ALA A 253 1.42 12.22 3.70
N VAL A 254 2.69 11.94 4.04
CA VAL A 254 3.16 12.00 5.43
C VAL A 254 3.13 13.44 5.96
N ARG A 255 3.48 14.44 5.16
CA ARG A 255 3.32 15.87 5.51
C ARG A 255 1.87 16.23 5.83
N ARG A 256 0.90 15.47 5.32
CA ARG A 256 -0.53 15.60 5.60
C ARG A 256 -1.03 14.66 6.70
N GLY A 257 -0.15 13.84 7.27
CA GLY A 257 -0.43 13.01 8.43
C GLY A 257 -0.94 11.61 8.12
N VAL A 258 -0.61 11.05 6.95
CA VAL A 258 -0.84 9.63 6.63
C VAL A 258 0.23 8.74 7.30
N ASP A 259 -0.17 7.57 7.78
CA ASP A 259 0.67 6.65 8.57
C ASP A 259 1.09 5.38 7.80
N MET A 260 0.33 4.95 6.80
CA MET A 260 0.56 3.68 6.12
C MET A 260 0.41 3.81 4.61
N PHE A 261 1.21 3.03 3.89
CA PHE A 261 1.27 3.02 2.43
C PHE A 261 1.50 1.61 1.91
N ASP A 262 0.99 1.31 0.74
CA ASP A 262 1.36 0.15 -0.05
C ASP A 262 1.49 0.56 -1.52
N CYS A 263 2.38 -0.11 -2.24
CA CYS A 263 2.37 -0.01 -3.69
C CYS A 263 3.16 -1.15 -4.34
N VAL A 264 2.70 -1.60 -5.50
CA VAL A 264 3.46 -2.55 -6.34
C VAL A 264 4.64 -1.88 -7.06
N ILE A 265 4.68 -0.55 -7.11
CA ILE A 265 5.64 0.24 -7.89
C ILE A 265 7.10 -0.18 -7.62
N PRO A 266 7.60 -0.32 -6.38
CA PRO A 266 9.02 -0.64 -6.15
C PRO A 266 9.43 -1.96 -6.80
N THR A 267 8.61 -3.00 -6.67
CA THR A 267 8.92 -4.33 -7.24
C THR A 267 8.64 -4.37 -8.74
N ARG A 268 7.56 -3.74 -9.22
CA ARG A 268 7.22 -3.68 -10.65
C ARG A 268 8.28 -2.90 -11.44
N ASN A 269 8.68 -1.74 -10.93
CA ASN A 269 9.66 -0.88 -11.57
C ASN A 269 11.07 -1.50 -11.56
N ALA A 270 11.44 -2.20 -10.48
CA ALA A 270 12.68 -2.97 -10.44
C ALA A 270 12.80 -3.95 -11.61
N ARG A 271 11.76 -4.76 -11.84
CA ARG A 271 11.71 -5.74 -12.95
C ARG A 271 11.66 -5.09 -14.33
N ASN A 272 11.25 -3.82 -14.41
CA ASN A 272 11.20 -3.04 -15.65
C ASN A 272 12.44 -2.13 -15.83
N GLY A 273 13.47 -2.27 -15.00
CA GLY A 273 14.73 -1.54 -15.12
C GLY A 273 14.73 -0.11 -14.58
N PHE A 274 13.78 0.22 -13.70
CA PHE A 274 13.67 1.50 -13.00
C PHE A 274 14.06 1.32 -11.53
N LEU A 275 15.15 1.96 -11.11
CA LEU A 275 15.77 1.82 -9.79
C LEU A 275 15.69 3.13 -9.03
N TYR A 276 15.20 3.11 -7.79
CA TYR A 276 15.07 4.31 -6.95
C TYR A 276 16.40 4.64 -6.27
N THR A 277 16.79 5.91 -6.29
CA THR A 277 18.03 6.40 -5.66
C THR A 277 17.77 7.67 -4.88
N SER A 278 18.72 8.07 -4.04
CA SER A 278 18.75 9.30 -3.25
C SER A 278 18.54 10.55 -4.10
N THR A 279 18.88 10.51 -5.40
CA THR A 279 18.75 11.62 -6.36
C THR A 279 17.64 11.40 -7.39
N GLY A 280 16.73 10.44 -7.19
CA GLY A 280 15.59 10.16 -8.09
C GLY A 280 15.67 8.80 -8.77
N VAL A 281 15.03 8.66 -9.94
CA VAL A 281 14.87 7.35 -10.61
C VAL A 281 15.94 7.12 -11.67
N MET A 282 16.71 6.05 -11.50
CA MET A 282 17.69 5.55 -12.46
C MET A 282 17.06 4.55 -13.43
N ARG A 283 17.32 4.72 -14.74
CA ARG A 283 16.94 3.75 -15.78
C ARG A 283 18.16 2.90 -16.18
N ILE A 284 18.28 1.69 -15.64
CA ILE A 284 19.49 0.84 -15.79
C ILE A 284 19.81 0.50 -17.26
N ARG A 285 18.79 0.52 -18.12
CA ARG A 285 18.91 0.31 -19.57
C ARG A 285 19.63 1.42 -20.33
N ASN A 286 19.85 2.59 -19.73
CA ASN A 286 20.57 3.69 -20.39
C ASN A 286 22.00 3.26 -20.77
N ALA A 287 22.45 3.63 -21.98
CA ALA A 287 23.76 3.27 -22.51
C ALA A 287 24.94 3.75 -21.62
N ARG A 288 24.77 4.86 -20.90
CA ARG A 288 25.80 5.42 -20.01
C ARG A 288 26.29 4.46 -18.93
N PHE A 289 25.48 3.46 -18.57
CA PHE A 289 25.81 2.49 -17.52
C PHE A 289 26.59 1.27 -18.04
N ARG A 290 27.01 1.24 -19.30
CA ARG A 290 27.72 0.09 -19.90
C ARG A 290 29.02 -0.27 -19.17
N GLU A 291 29.78 0.74 -18.76
CA GLU A 291 31.10 0.59 -18.12
C GLU A 291 31.12 1.21 -16.71
N ASP A 292 29.94 1.55 -16.18
CA ASP A 292 29.80 2.18 -14.87
C ASP A 292 29.99 1.13 -13.75
N THR A 293 31.16 1.17 -13.12
CA THR A 293 31.55 0.28 -12.03
C THR A 293 30.95 0.68 -10.68
N ALA A 294 30.29 1.84 -10.59
CA ALA A 294 29.65 2.30 -9.36
C ALA A 294 28.42 1.46 -8.99
N PRO A 295 28.02 1.42 -7.70
CA PRO A 295 26.76 0.82 -7.26
C PRO A 295 25.57 1.64 -7.75
N ILE A 296 24.35 1.09 -7.68
CA ILE A 296 23.12 1.82 -8.07
C ILE A 296 23.05 3.18 -7.35
N ASP A 297 23.23 3.17 -6.03
CA ASP A 297 23.27 4.36 -5.19
C ASP A 297 24.41 4.23 -4.18
N LYS A 298 25.24 5.27 -4.07
CA LYS A 298 26.40 5.31 -3.17
C LYS A 298 26.00 5.38 -1.70
N ASP A 299 24.81 5.89 -1.41
CA ASP A 299 24.31 6.07 -0.04
C ASP A 299 23.44 4.88 0.40
N CYS A 300 23.35 3.82 -0.41
CA CYS A 300 22.49 2.66 -0.16
C CYS A 300 23.31 1.46 0.37
N GLY A 301 22.95 0.98 1.56
CA GLY A 301 23.58 -0.17 2.21
C GLY A 301 23.01 -1.55 1.83
N CYS A 302 22.13 -1.65 0.83
CA CYS A 302 21.48 -2.91 0.47
C CYS A 302 22.49 -3.93 -0.10
N TYR A 303 22.13 -5.22 -0.10
CA TYR A 303 22.94 -6.29 -0.68
C TYR A 303 23.40 -5.95 -2.11
N THR A 304 22.48 -5.50 -2.97
CA THR A 304 22.80 -5.17 -4.35
C THR A 304 23.88 -4.10 -4.48
N CYS A 305 23.76 -2.98 -3.76
CA CYS A 305 24.71 -1.87 -3.81
C CYS A 305 26.08 -2.21 -3.20
N ARG A 306 26.14 -3.13 -2.24
CA ARG A 306 27.43 -3.54 -1.64
C ARG A 306 28.24 -4.47 -2.53
N HIS A 307 27.59 -5.19 -3.45
CA HIS A 307 28.22 -6.33 -4.15
C HIS A 307 28.25 -6.20 -5.67
N TYR A 308 27.41 -5.35 -6.29
CA TYR A 308 27.26 -5.31 -7.74
C TYR A 308 27.31 -3.89 -8.31
N SER A 309 27.90 -3.78 -9.50
CA SER A 309 27.97 -2.54 -10.26
C SER A 309 26.73 -2.33 -11.16
N ARG A 310 26.50 -1.09 -11.55
CA ARG A 310 25.49 -0.73 -12.56
C ARG A 310 25.75 -1.42 -13.89
N ALA A 311 27.02 -1.54 -14.31
CA ALA A 311 27.40 -2.26 -15.53
C ALA A 311 26.97 -3.73 -15.51
N TYR A 312 27.19 -4.42 -14.38
CA TYR A 312 26.77 -5.81 -14.24
C TYR A 312 25.23 -5.95 -14.26
N LEU A 313 24.52 -5.11 -13.51
CA LEU A 313 23.06 -5.12 -13.50
C LEU A 313 22.46 -4.84 -14.87
N LYS A 314 23.02 -3.88 -15.61
CA LYS A 314 22.63 -3.58 -16.99
C LYS A 314 22.83 -4.79 -17.90
N HIS A 315 23.97 -5.48 -17.75
CA HIS A 315 24.25 -6.68 -18.53
C HIS A 315 23.21 -7.77 -18.25
N LEU A 316 22.93 -8.08 -16.98
CA LEU A 316 21.92 -9.06 -16.61
C LEU A 316 20.52 -8.69 -17.12
N ASP A 317 20.09 -7.43 -16.98
CA ASP A 317 18.79 -6.97 -17.50
C ASP A 317 18.72 -7.12 -19.02
N ARG A 318 19.79 -6.79 -19.76
CA ARG A 318 19.85 -6.97 -21.21
C ARG A 318 19.76 -8.44 -21.62
N CYS A 319 20.31 -9.34 -20.82
CA CYS A 319 20.26 -10.78 -21.02
C CYS A 319 18.94 -11.42 -20.55
N ASN A 320 18.01 -10.64 -19.97
CA ASN A 320 16.77 -11.12 -19.35
C ASN A 320 17.01 -12.15 -18.23
N GLU A 321 18.14 -12.04 -17.53
CA GLU A 321 18.46 -12.93 -16.41
C GLU A 321 17.57 -12.63 -15.20
N ILE A 322 16.99 -13.68 -14.59
CA ILE A 322 16.12 -13.56 -13.41
C ILE A 322 16.82 -12.80 -12.27
N LEU A 323 18.14 -12.99 -12.14
CA LEU A 323 18.96 -12.33 -11.15
C LEU A 323 18.91 -10.80 -11.26
N ALA A 324 18.77 -10.23 -12.47
CA ALA A 324 18.62 -8.78 -12.66
C ALA A 324 17.40 -8.25 -11.88
N SER A 325 16.26 -8.92 -12.09
CA SER A 325 14.99 -8.59 -11.44
C SER A 325 15.05 -8.76 -9.92
N ARG A 326 15.72 -9.82 -9.43
CA ARG A 326 15.90 -10.05 -7.99
C ARG A 326 16.73 -8.94 -7.34
N LEU A 327 17.93 -8.67 -7.86
CA LEU A 327 18.84 -7.65 -7.33
C LEU A 327 18.22 -6.25 -7.38
N ALA A 328 17.53 -5.91 -8.47
CA ALA A 328 16.79 -4.67 -8.59
C ALA A 328 15.66 -4.55 -7.54
N THR A 329 14.97 -5.66 -7.25
CA THR A 329 13.85 -5.67 -6.30
C THR A 329 14.34 -5.51 -4.87
N ILE A 330 15.41 -6.22 -4.49
CA ILE A 330 16.09 -6.04 -3.19
C ILE A 330 16.46 -4.56 -2.99
N HIS A 331 17.08 -3.94 -3.99
CA HIS A 331 17.49 -2.54 -3.94
C HIS A 331 16.29 -1.60 -3.76
N ASN A 332 15.26 -1.73 -4.60
CA ASN A 332 14.10 -0.84 -4.54
C ASN A 332 13.34 -0.99 -3.22
N LEU A 333 13.11 -2.20 -2.72
CA LEU A 333 12.43 -2.39 -1.44
C LEU A 333 13.25 -1.84 -0.27
N TYR A 334 14.57 -2.05 -0.27
CA TYR A 334 15.46 -1.47 0.73
C TYR A 334 15.38 0.06 0.73
N TYR A 335 15.38 0.69 -0.45
CA TYR A 335 15.21 2.14 -0.58
C TYR A 335 13.90 2.63 0.07
N TYR A 336 12.78 1.93 -0.14
CA TYR A 336 11.48 2.34 0.46
C TYR A 336 11.49 2.17 1.97
N GLN A 337 12.07 1.08 2.50
CA GLN A 337 12.20 0.92 3.94
C GLN A 337 13.15 1.96 4.55
N GLN A 338 14.23 2.32 3.84
CA GLN A 338 15.15 3.38 4.24
C GLN A 338 14.45 4.74 4.26
N LEU A 339 13.65 5.05 3.25
CA LEU A 339 12.84 6.26 3.19
C LEU A 339 11.93 6.37 4.42
N MET A 340 11.22 5.29 4.77
CA MET A 340 10.36 5.28 5.96
C MET A 340 11.17 5.45 7.25
N ARG A 341 12.36 4.83 7.37
CA ARG A 341 13.25 5.03 8.52
C ARG A 341 13.69 6.48 8.67
N GLU A 342 14.09 7.12 7.58
CA GLU A 342 14.51 8.52 7.57
C GLU A 342 13.38 9.48 7.93
N ILE A 343 12.18 9.25 7.38
CA ILE A 343 10.96 10.00 7.73
C ILE A 343 10.69 9.89 9.23
N ARG A 344 10.67 8.67 9.78
CA ARG A 344 10.43 8.44 11.21
C ARG A 344 11.46 9.14 12.10
N ALA A 345 12.73 9.08 11.73
CA ALA A 345 13.80 9.77 12.44
C ALA A 345 13.60 11.29 12.41
N ALA A 346 13.30 11.86 11.24
CA ALA A 346 13.10 13.30 11.08
C ALA A 346 11.90 13.84 11.87
N ILE A 347 10.79 13.09 11.94
CA ILE A 347 9.62 13.43 12.78
C ILE A 347 9.99 13.35 14.27
N THR A 348 10.72 12.29 14.67
CA THR A 348 11.15 12.11 16.06
C THR A 348 12.08 13.24 16.53
N GLU A 349 12.96 13.68 15.63
CA GLU A 349 13.93 14.76 15.87
C GLU A 349 13.37 16.17 15.63
N GLN A 350 12.06 16.31 15.33
CA GLN A 350 11.39 17.60 15.11
C GLN A 350 12.05 18.45 14.01
N ARG A 351 12.46 17.78 12.92
CA ARG A 351 13.11 18.40 11.76
C ARG A 351 12.56 17.87 10.44
N PHE A 352 11.29 17.47 10.42
CA PHE A 352 10.69 16.82 9.26
C PHE A 352 10.65 17.74 8.05
N GLU A 353 10.22 18.99 8.19
CA GLU A 353 10.18 19.95 7.07
C GLU A 353 11.56 20.25 6.47
N ASP A 354 12.61 20.32 7.30
CA ASP A 354 13.98 20.49 6.79
C ASP A 354 14.50 19.23 6.09
N TRP A 355 14.10 18.05 6.58
CA TRP A 355 14.37 16.80 5.87
C TRP A 355 13.63 16.75 4.52
N VAL A 356 12.38 17.21 4.43
CA VAL A 356 11.62 17.32 3.17
C VAL A 356 12.35 18.22 2.18
N LYS A 357 12.79 19.42 2.60
CA LYS A 357 13.59 20.32 1.74
C LYS A 357 14.86 19.62 1.24
N SER A 358 15.57 18.90 2.10
CA SER A 358 16.77 18.13 1.72
C SER A 358 16.45 17.01 0.72
N PHE A 359 15.35 16.28 0.93
CA PHE A 359 14.88 15.22 0.05
C PHE A 359 14.62 15.75 -1.37
N TYR A 360 13.90 16.86 -1.51
CA TYR A 360 13.63 17.49 -2.80
C TYR A 360 14.90 18.10 -3.43
N ALA A 361 15.75 18.75 -2.63
CA ALA A 361 17.01 19.33 -3.12
C ALA A 361 17.95 18.26 -3.74
N LYS A 362 18.06 17.07 -3.13
CA LYS A 362 18.83 15.94 -3.71
C LYS A 362 18.32 15.50 -5.09
N ARG A 363 17.04 15.75 -5.39
CA ARG A 363 16.38 15.43 -6.66
C ARG A 363 16.34 16.60 -7.64
N ALA A 364 16.97 17.74 -7.30
CA ALA A 364 16.89 18.99 -8.04
C ALA A 364 15.43 19.44 -8.28
N GLN A 365 14.59 19.29 -7.25
CA GLN A 365 13.19 19.67 -7.25
C GLN A 365 12.90 20.59 -6.05
N THR A 366 11.75 21.26 -6.09
CA THR A 366 11.25 22.09 -4.99
C THR A 366 10.04 21.39 -4.37
N PRO A 367 9.93 21.32 -3.03
CA PRO A 367 8.75 20.76 -2.39
C PRO A 367 7.50 21.56 -2.77
N PRO A 368 6.35 20.89 -3.03
CA PRO A 368 5.06 21.57 -3.17
C PRO A 368 4.73 22.42 -1.93
N SER A 369 4.02 23.52 -2.13
CA SER A 369 3.48 24.34 -1.05
C SER A 369 2.45 23.55 -0.25
N MET A 370 2.55 23.62 1.07
CA MET A 370 1.49 23.17 1.98
C MET A 370 0.54 24.35 2.25
N PRO A 371 -0.77 24.11 2.39
CA PRO A 371 -1.74 25.13 2.75
C PRO A 371 -1.56 25.68 4.18
#